data_AF-A0A7R7I0G7-F1
#
_entry.id   AF-A0A7R7I0G7-F1
#
_cell.length_a   1.000
_cell.length_b   1.000
_cell.length_c   1.000
_cell.angle_alpha   90.00
_cell.angle_beta   90.00
_cell.angle_gamma   90.00
#
_symmetry.space_group_name_H-M   'P 1'
#
loop_
_entity.id
_entity.type
_entity.pdbx_description
1 polymer ?
#
loop_
_entity_poly.entity_id
_entity_poly.type
_entity_poly.pdbx_seq_one_letter_code
_entity_poly.pdbx_strand_id
1 'polypeptide(L)'
;MRRIPRLLLGVGVAATTFAAALTSTAAAAQSTAAAAQSAAPTVRSAASAGHQESARFSAAQQRAARAFWTPARLAAAVDLDALPTSGRPAGTGARPGTASAPPEATTAPTAVPPALPASGAPATGGVRPQTTSPQRWTGGGLISSTAGKVFFSNSSGTYACSGDAVNSGNKSIVATAGHCVVDANTGEVYQNWVFIPGYDHGNRPHGTFTASSLHWMSQRIGDPDPTWDAAFATMSPLNGTKLVDAVGGEGIGFDQTPGQYVYSFGYGGSDAEGNGEQLNWCAGTEFFESGHPGGGIWGIDCVQTGGSSGGPFLQNFDTSTGIGTQIGNISVSSGSNEWHPYYGSEAHDAYNAADAA
;
A
#
# COMPACT_ATOMS: atom_id res chain seq x y z
N MET A 1 63.81 47.20 -35.43
CA MET A 1 63.05 48.41 -35.07
C MET A 1 63.09 49.38 -36.25
N ARG A 2 62.03 49.45 -37.05
CA ARG A 2 61.93 50.39 -38.19
C ARG A 2 60.50 50.93 -38.27
N ARG A 3 60.41 52.26 -38.32
CA ARG A 3 59.22 53.09 -38.47
C ARG A 3 58.88 53.28 -39.97
N ILE A 4 57.58 53.21 -40.31
CA ILE A 4 56.76 54.08 -41.22
C ILE A 4 57.25 54.25 -42.70
N PRO A 5 56.47 54.66 -43.75
CA PRO A 5 55.01 54.84 -43.98
C PRO A 5 54.48 54.13 -45.26
N ARG A 6 53.16 54.19 -45.55
CA ARG A 6 52.63 54.83 -46.79
C ARG A 6 51.10 54.91 -46.82
N LEU A 7 50.66 55.98 -47.47
CA LEU A 7 49.33 56.56 -47.58
C LEU A 7 48.68 56.13 -48.92
N LEU A 8 47.35 56.25 -48.97
CA LEU A 8 46.50 56.68 -50.10
C LEU A 8 45.95 55.71 -51.19
N LEU A 9 44.74 56.11 -51.62
CA LEU A 9 43.86 55.71 -52.74
C LEU A 9 43.05 54.40 -52.54
N GLY A 10 41.74 54.32 -52.73
CA GLY A 10 40.78 55.21 -53.41
C GLY A 10 40.05 54.43 -54.52
N VAL A 11 38.71 54.57 -54.55
CA VAL A 11 37.77 54.28 -55.67
C VAL A 11 37.26 52.84 -55.81
N GLY A 12 35.92 52.72 -55.96
CA GLY A 12 35.34 51.68 -56.82
C GLY A 12 34.02 51.06 -56.37
N VAL A 13 32.92 51.77 -56.57
CA VAL A 13 31.56 51.18 -56.62
C VAL A 13 31.47 50.25 -57.83
N ALA A 14 30.97 49.03 -57.63
CA ALA A 14 30.23 48.30 -58.66
C ALA A 14 29.31 47.26 -57.99
N ALA A 15 28.04 47.63 -57.91
CA ALA A 15 26.96 46.71 -57.59
C ALA A 15 26.75 45.77 -58.79
N THR A 16 26.87 44.47 -58.56
CA THR A 16 26.30 43.44 -59.44
C THR A 16 25.54 42.45 -58.58
N THR A 17 24.23 42.65 -58.55
CA THR A 17 23.23 41.71 -58.05
C THR A 17 23.23 40.46 -58.92
N PHE A 18 23.69 39.34 -58.39
CA PHE A 18 23.38 38.01 -58.91
C PHE A 18 22.49 37.30 -57.89
N ALA A 19 21.21 37.17 -58.24
CA ALA A 19 20.26 36.34 -57.52
C ALA A 19 20.61 34.86 -57.77
N ALA A 20 21.15 34.18 -56.75
CA ALA A 20 21.26 32.73 -56.72
C ALA A 20 20.20 32.19 -55.76
N ALA A 21 19.14 31.61 -56.32
CA ALA A 21 18.17 30.83 -55.58
C ALA A 21 18.83 29.55 -55.08
N LEU A 22 19.20 29.51 -53.80
CA LEU A 22 19.60 28.30 -53.10
C LEU A 22 18.35 27.76 -52.39
N THR A 23 17.74 26.73 -52.98
CA THR A 23 16.73 25.90 -52.32
C THR A 23 17.40 25.13 -51.19
N SER A 24 17.30 25.66 -49.97
CA SER A 24 17.65 24.95 -48.74
C SER A 24 16.59 23.89 -48.45
N THR A 25 16.89 22.63 -48.75
CA THR A 25 16.17 21.47 -48.23
C THR A 25 16.49 21.30 -46.74
N ALA A 26 15.74 21.99 -45.88
CA ALA A 26 15.69 21.67 -44.47
C ALA A 26 14.97 20.32 -44.32
N ALA A 27 15.74 19.24 -44.19
CA ALA A 27 15.21 17.96 -43.73
C ALA A 27 14.77 18.15 -42.27
N ALA A 28 13.49 18.44 -42.06
CA ALA A 28 12.88 18.38 -40.75
C ALA A 28 12.94 16.92 -40.27
N ALA A 29 13.91 16.62 -39.41
CA ALA A 29 13.88 15.41 -38.60
C ALA A 29 12.68 15.54 -37.65
N GLN A 30 11.53 15.02 -38.08
CA GLN A 30 10.38 14.87 -37.23
C GLN A 30 10.73 13.77 -36.22
N SER A 31 11.10 14.19 -35.01
CA SER A 31 11.18 13.31 -33.86
C SER A 31 9.76 12.82 -33.55
N THR A 32 9.37 11.67 -34.10
CA THR A 32 8.17 10.96 -33.68
C THR A 32 8.42 10.35 -32.31
N ALA A 33 8.41 11.19 -31.27
CA ALA A 33 8.13 10.71 -29.93
C ALA A 33 6.66 10.25 -29.93
N ALA A 34 6.44 8.99 -30.29
CA ALA A 34 5.18 8.33 -30.02
C ALA A 34 5.01 8.33 -28.50
N ALA A 35 4.23 9.30 -28.00
CA ALA A 35 3.70 9.24 -26.66
C ALA A 35 2.92 7.93 -26.57
N ALA A 36 3.51 6.91 -25.94
CA ALA A 36 2.78 5.74 -25.52
C ALA A 36 1.75 6.25 -24.52
N GLN A 37 0.52 6.48 -24.98
CA GLN A 37 -0.61 6.73 -24.11
C GLN A 37 -0.69 5.51 -23.20
N SER A 38 -0.32 5.69 -21.94
CA SER A 38 -0.40 4.63 -20.95
C SER A 38 -1.88 4.28 -20.80
N ALA A 39 -2.29 3.16 -21.40
CA ALA A 39 -3.66 2.69 -21.26
C ALA A 39 -4.00 2.55 -19.77
N ALA A 40 -5.24 2.88 -19.41
CA ALA A 40 -5.75 2.69 -18.06
C ALA A 40 -5.65 1.19 -17.66
N PRO A 41 -5.49 0.88 -16.36
CA PRO A 41 -5.55 -0.51 -15.89
C PRO A 41 -6.89 -1.13 -16.32
N THR A 42 -6.87 -2.42 -16.63
CA THR A 42 -8.09 -3.14 -16.96
C THR A 42 -8.76 -3.57 -15.66
N VAL A 43 -9.88 -2.93 -15.33
CA VAL A 43 -10.75 -3.33 -14.22
C VAL A 43 -11.62 -4.51 -14.67
N ARG A 44 -11.68 -5.56 -13.86
CA ARG A 44 -12.58 -6.69 -14.07
C ARG A 44 -13.42 -6.87 -12.82
N SER A 45 -14.73 -6.75 -13.00
CA SER A 45 -15.72 -7.28 -12.06
C SER A 45 -15.88 -8.77 -12.31
N ALA A 46 -15.78 -9.59 -11.27
CA ALA A 46 -16.03 -11.03 -11.42
C ALA A 46 -17.51 -11.25 -11.69
N ALA A 47 -17.86 -11.59 -12.93
CA ALA A 47 -19.21 -11.97 -13.32
C ALA A 47 -19.55 -13.39 -12.82
N SER A 48 -19.64 -13.57 -11.50
CA SER A 48 -20.44 -14.57 -10.76
C SER A 48 -19.99 -14.59 -9.30
N ALA A 49 -20.94 -14.35 -8.39
CA ALA A 49 -20.93 -14.65 -6.94
C ALA A 49 -19.76 -14.17 -6.04
N GLY A 50 -18.69 -13.58 -6.57
CA GLY A 50 -17.56 -13.12 -5.75
C GLY A 50 -17.80 -11.74 -5.13
N HIS A 51 -17.42 -11.59 -3.87
CA HIS A 51 -17.44 -10.31 -3.14
C HIS A 51 -16.20 -9.44 -3.41
N GLN A 52 -15.54 -9.61 -4.56
CA GLN A 52 -14.31 -8.92 -4.90
C GLN A 52 -14.25 -8.37 -6.33
N GLU A 53 -13.53 -7.28 -6.49
CA GLU A 53 -13.14 -6.70 -7.79
C GLU A 53 -11.62 -6.66 -7.94
N SER A 54 -11.15 -6.50 -9.18
CA SER A 54 -9.72 -6.47 -9.45
C SER A 54 -9.33 -5.54 -10.60
N ALA A 55 -8.09 -5.08 -10.56
CA ALA A 55 -7.43 -4.37 -11.65
C ALA A 55 -6.09 -5.02 -11.99
N ARG A 56 -5.73 -5.05 -13.27
CA ARG A 56 -4.46 -5.63 -13.75
C ARG A 56 -3.58 -4.59 -14.41
N PHE A 57 -2.28 -4.73 -14.17
CA PHE A 57 -1.22 -3.93 -14.78
C PHE A 57 -0.40 -4.77 -15.74
N SER A 58 -0.28 -4.31 -16.98
CA SER A 58 0.64 -4.86 -17.98
C SER A 58 2.09 -4.73 -17.53
N ALA A 59 2.98 -5.56 -18.09
CA ALA A 59 4.41 -5.46 -17.84
C ALA A 59 4.99 -4.07 -18.19
N ALA A 60 4.39 -3.34 -19.14
CA ALA A 60 4.78 -1.98 -19.46
C ALA A 60 4.43 -1.00 -18.33
N GLN A 61 3.20 -1.09 -17.78
CA GLN A 61 2.78 -0.29 -16.63
C GLN A 61 3.63 -0.60 -15.38
N GLN A 62 3.96 -1.87 -15.13
CA GLN A 62 4.84 -2.25 -14.02
C GLN A 62 6.24 -1.63 -14.15
N ARG A 63 6.84 -1.65 -15.35
CA ARG A 63 8.13 -0.98 -15.60
C ARG A 63 8.03 0.53 -15.43
N ALA A 64 6.93 1.14 -15.89
CA ALA A 64 6.69 2.57 -15.73
C ALA A 64 6.55 2.93 -14.24
N ALA A 65 5.80 2.14 -13.45
CA ALA A 65 5.66 2.32 -12.00
C ALA A 65 7.01 2.31 -11.29
N ARG A 66 7.88 1.34 -11.62
CA ARG A 66 9.24 1.26 -11.07
C ARG A 66 10.08 2.50 -11.41
N ALA A 67 10.00 2.99 -12.64
CA ALA A 67 10.74 4.17 -13.08
C ALA A 67 10.15 5.48 -12.55
N PHE A 68 8.86 5.51 -12.26
CA PHE A 68 8.15 6.65 -11.70
C PHE A 68 8.70 7.01 -10.31
N TRP A 69 8.95 6.03 -9.45
CA TRP A 69 9.40 6.27 -8.07
C TRP A 69 10.89 6.53 -7.89
N THR A 70 11.28 7.79 -8.12
CA THR A 70 12.60 8.33 -7.72
C THR A 70 12.67 8.52 -6.20
N PRO A 71 13.88 8.63 -5.61
CA PRO A 71 14.02 8.98 -4.20
C PRO A 71 13.27 10.27 -3.82
N ALA A 72 13.31 11.29 -4.68
CA ALA A 72 12.60 12.54 -4.46
C ALA A 72 11.07 12.36 -4.47
N ARG A 73 10.51 11.49 -5.32
CA ARG A 73 9.05 11.22 -5.30
C ARG A 73 8.62 10.39 -4.10
N LEU A 74 9.45 9.45 -3.65
CA LEU A 74 9.17 8.73 -2.40
C LEU A 74 9.11 9.69 -1.21
N ALA A 75 10.15 10.51 -1.06
CA ALA A 75 10.23 11.48 0.05
C ALA A 75 9.15 12.58 -0.01
N ALA A 76 8.54 12.81 -1.17
CA ALA A 76 7.47 13.79 -1.37
C ALA A 76 6.07 13.16 -1.37
N ALA A 77 5.95 11.83 -1.24
CA ALA A 77 4.65 11.18 -1.16
C ALA A 77 3.98 11.57 0.16
N VAL A 78 2.72 11.98 0.08
CA VAL A 78 1.95 12.41 1.26
C VAL A 78 1.03 11.29 1.73
N ASP A 79 0.65 11.30 2.99
CA ASP A 79 -0.29 10.30 3.49
C ASP A 79 -1.69 10.57 2.90
N LEU A 80 -2.41 9.51 2.49
CA LEU A 80 -3.73 9.67 1.90
C LEU A 80 -4.73 10.33 2.88
N ASP A 81 -4.55 10.06 4.19
CA ASP A 81 -5.36 10.64 5.28
C ASP A 81 -5.06 12.13 5.55
N ALA A 82 -4.02 12.71 4.92
CA ALA A 82 -3.79 14.15 4.94
C ALA A 82 -4.83 14.93 4.10
N LEU A 83 -5.73 14.23 3.40
CA LEU A 83 -6.92 14.82 2.81
C LEU A 83 -7.97 15.05 3.92
N PRO A 84 -8.46 16.30 4.10
CA PRO A 84 -9.36 16.60 5.21
C PRO A 84 -10.66 15.81 5.08
N THR A 85 -10.84 14.80 5.94
CA THR A 85 -12.13 14.16 6.14
C THR A 85 -13.07 15.18 6.79
N SER A 86 -14.01 15.73 6.02
CA SER A 86 -15.10 16.53 6.56
C SER A 86 -15.83 15.73 7.64
N GLY A 87 -15.95 16.33 8.82
CA GLY A 87 -16.24 15.64 10.07
C GLY A 87 -17.62 14.97 10.15
N ARG A 88 -17.65 13.91 10.95
CA ARG A 88 -18.86 13.45 11.65
C ARG A 88 -18.68 13.80 13.14
N PRO A 89 -19.66 14.45 13.81
CA PRO A 89 -19.53 14.79 15.22
C PRO A 89 -19.45 13.51 16.06
N ALA A 90 -18.55 13.52 17.05
CA ALA A 90 -18.49 12.52 18.10
C ALA A 90 -19.84 12.42 18.81
N GLY A 91 -20.55 11.31 18.59
CA GLY A 91 -21.75 10.97 19.34
C GLY A 91 -21.36 10.51 20.74
N THR A 92 -21.58 11.36 21.74
CA THR A 92 -21.41 11.00 23.14
C THR A 92 -22.48 10.00 23.57
N GLY A 93 -22.05 8.76 23.86
CA GLY A 93 -22.67 7.89 24.86
C GLY A 93 -23.27 6.58 24.33
N ALA A 94 -22.71 5.44 24.76
CA ALA A 94 -23.46 4.32 25.34
C ALA A 94 -22.53 3.28 25.99
N ARG A 95 -23.03 2.72 27.09
CA ARG A 95 -22.43 1.77 28.06
C ARG A 95 -22.33 0.33 27.48
N PRO A 96 -21.49 -0.58 28.05
CA PRO A 96 -21.26 -1.90 27.45
C PRO A 96 -22.52 -2.77 27.47
N GLY A 97 -22.97 -3.18 26.28
CA GLY A 97 -23.97 -4.22 26.08
C GLY A 97 -23.28 -5.51 25.66
N THR A 98 -23.43 -6.57 26.45
CA THR A 98 -23.06 -7.93 26.07
C THR A 98 -23.95 -8.40 24.92
N ALA A 99 -23.39 -8.61 23.73
CA ALA A 99 -24.10 -9.17 22.58
C ALA A 99 -23.64 -10.60 22.29
N SER A 100 -24.63 -11.49 22.13
CA SER A 100 -24.50 -12.92 21.89
C SER A 100 -24.05 -13.25 20.46
N ALA A 101 -23.41 -14.41 20.30
CA ALA A 101 -22.86 -14.94 19.05
C ALA A 101 -23.90 -15.14 17.93
N PRO A 102 -23.54 -14.97 16.64
CA PRO A 102 -24.36 -15.37 15.49
C PRO A 102 -24.37 -16.90 15.28
N PRO A 103 -25.38 -17.45 14.58
CA PRO A 103 -25.54 -18.90 14.41
C PRO A 103 -24.55 -19.49 13.40
N GLU A 104 -24.05 -20.67 13.75
CA GLU A 104 -23.12 -21.51 13.02
C GLU A 104 -23.72 -21.99 11.68
N ALA A 105 -23.10 -21.63 10.56
CA ALA A 105 -23.41 -22.19 9.24
C ALA A 105 -22.34 -23.23 8.87
N THR A 106 -22.74 -24.50 8.86
CA THR A 106 -21.88 -25.64 8.50
C THR A 106 -21.60 -25.66 6.99
N THR A 107 -20.35 -25.45 6.60
CA THR A 107 -19.81 -25.92 5.32
C THR A 107 -18.47 -26.64 5.55
N ALA A 108 -18.25 -27.73 4.80
CA ALA A 108 -17.16 -28.67 5.03
C ALA A 108 -15.78 -28.10 4.63
N PRO A 109 -14.69 -28.41 5.37
CA PRO A 109 -13.37 -27.87 5.11
C PRO A 109 -12.72 -28.49 3.87
N THR A 110 -12.19 -27.64 2.97
CA THR A 110 -11.20 -28.03 1.97
C THR A 110 -9.80 -27.90 2.58
N ALA A 111 -8.94 -28.88 2.31
CA ALA A 111 -7.70 -29.14 3.00
C ALA A 111 -6.71 -27.95 3.05
N VAL A 112 -6.46 -27.46 4.26
CA VAL A 112 -5.34 -26.58 4.62
C VAL A 112 -4.07 -27.45 4.73
N PRO A 113 -2.93 -27.11 4.09
CA PRO A 113 -1.67 -27.80 4.36
C PRO A 113 -1.29 -27.63 5.84
N PRO A 114 -0.69 -28.64 6.49
CA PRO A 114 -0.61 -28.69 7.95
C PRO A 114 0.10 -27.45 8.51
N ALA A 115 -0.63 -26.70 9.34
CA ALA A 115 -0.05 -25.76 10.27
C ALA A 115 1.03 -26.49 11.08
N LEU A 116 2.22 -25.90 11.15
CA LEU A 116 3.25 -26.36 12.07
C LEU A 116 2.67 -26.41 13.49
N PRO A 117 2.97 -27.45 14.29
CA PRO A 117 2.39 -27.58 15.61
C PRO A 117 2.75 -26.36 16.46
N ALA A 118 1.74 -25.73 17.04
CA ALA A 118 1.91 -24.74 18.09
C ALA A 118 2.72 -25.38 19.24
N SER A 119 4.01 -25.10 19.28
CA SER A 119 4.83 -25.39 20.45
C SER A 119 4.36 -24.47 21.57
N GLY A 120 3.51 -25.00 22.45
CA GLY A 120 3.03 -24.31 23.64
C GLY A 120 4.22 -23.87 24.50
N ALA A 121 4.42 -22.56 24.60
CA ALA A 121 5.22 -21.96 25.65
C ALA A 121 4.35 -21.78 26.91
N PRO A 122 4.91 -21.94 28.13
CA PRO A 122 4.14 -21.77 29.35
C PRO A 122 3.68 -20.31 29.48
N ALA A 123 2.39 -20.11 29.76
CA ALA A 123 1.86 -18.84 30.23
C ALA A 123 2.50 -18.51 31.59
N THR A 124 3.59 -17.76 31.57
CA THR A 124 4.03 -17.00 32.73
C THR A 124 3.24 -15.70 32.73
N GLY A 125 2.59 -15.38 33.85
CA GLY A 125 1.72 -14.21 34.04
C GLY A 125 2.47 -12.88 34.01
N GLY A 126 3.09 -12.56 32.87
CA GLY A 126 3.57 -11.22 32.54
C GLY A 126 2.42 -10.36 32.01
N VAL A 127 2.34 -9.12 32.47
CA VAL A 127 1.44 -8.12 31.89
C VAL A 127 1.86 -7.92 30.44
N ARG A 128 0.96 -8.21 29.48
CA ARG A 128 1.20 -7.90 28.07
C ARG A 128 1.27 -6.38 27.90
N PRO A 129 2.28 -5.84 27.19
CA PRO A 129 2.47 -4.40 27.08
C PRO A 129 1.29 -3.75 26.36
N GLN A 130 0.57 -2.81 26.98
CA GLN A 130 -0.36 -1.97 26.23
C GLN A 130 0.36 -0.70 25.80
N THR A 131 0.27 -0.37 24.52
CA THR A 131 0.81 0.89 23.99
C THR A 131 -0.36 1.80 23.69
N THR A 132 -0.49 2.89 24.44
CA THR A 132 -1.53 3.91 24.17
C THR A 132 -1.05 4.97 23.16
N SER A 133 0.15 4.79 22.63
CA SER A 133 0.75 5.65 21.60
C SER A 133 1.74 4.83 20.78
N PRO A 134 1.83 5.06 19.47
CA PRO A 134 2.75 4.34 18.60
C PRO A 134 4.19 4.45 19.07
N GLN A 135 4.92 3.35 18.96
CA GLN A 135 6.36 3.31 19.26
C GLN A 135 7.10 2.78 18.05
N ARG A 136 8.35 3.22 17.85
CA ARG A 136 9.22 2.64 16.84
C ARG A 136 9.43 1.15 17.13
N TRP A 137 9.29 0.30 16.11
CA TRP A 137 9.65 -1.10 16.21
C TRP A 137 11.18 -1.26 16.18
N THR A 138 11.70 -1.95 17.19
CA THR A 138 13.14 -2.25 17.32
C THR A 138 13.42 -3.73 17.58
N GLY A 139 12.37 -4.57 17.63
CA GLY A 139 12.48 -5.99 17.94
C GLY A 139 13.07 -6.85 16.82
N GLY A 140 13.20 -6.33 15.60
CA GLY A 140 13.66 -7.10 14.46
C GLY A 140 12.64 -8.17 14.03
N GLY A 141 13.11 -9.37 13.70
CA GLY A 141 12.25 -10.50 13.34
C GLY A 141 11.60 -10.39 11.96
N LEU A 142 10.72 -11.35 11.66
CA LEU A 142 10.07 -11.50 10.36
C LEU A 142 9.31 -10.22 9.94
N ILE A 143 8.56 -9.61 10.86
CA ILE A 143 7.84 -8.36 10.61
C ILE A 143 8.72 -7.23 10.07
N SER A 144 10.02 -7.20 10.39
CA SER A 144 10.94 -6.16 9.90
C SER A 144 11.28 -6.30 8.42
N SER A 145 11.06 -7.48 7.82
CA SER A 145 11.21 -7.71 6.38
C SER A 145 9.88 -7.83 5.66
N THR A 146 8.81 -8.28 6.30
CA THR A 146 7.50 -8.44 5.66
C THR A 146 6.70 -7.14 5.64
N ALA A 147 6.74 -6.32 6.70
CA ALA A 147 6.06 -5.03 6.70
C ALA A 147 6.81 -4.03 5.82
N GLY A 148 6.07 -3.23 5.08
CA GLY A 148 6.66 -2.27 4.15
C GLY A 148 5.78 -1.07 3.88
N LYS A 149 6.39 -0.07 3.25
CA LYS A 149 5.70 1.13 2.81
C LYS A 149 5.18 0.94 1.40
N VAL A 150 3.91 1.29 1.21
CA VAL A 150 3.21 1.26 -0.08
C VAL A 150 3.24 2.66 -0.66
N PHE A 151 3.51 2.78 -1.95
CA PHE A 151 3.44 4.05 -2.67
C PHE A 151 2.61 3.92 -3.93
N PHE A 152 1.75 4.90 -4.18
CA PHE A 152 0.87 4.95 -5.34
C PHE A 152 0.59 6.39 -5.76
N SER A 153 -0.12 6.57 -6.87
CA SER A 153 -0.44 7.88 -7.40
C SER A 153 -1.80 7.87 -8.08
N ASN A 154 -2.43 9.03 -8.11
CA ASN A 154 -3.55 9.31 -9.01
C ASN A 154 -3.30 10.67 -9.69
N SER A 155 -4.33 11.24 -10.32
CA SER A 155 -4.23 12.55 -10.97
C SER A 155 -3.94 13.72 -10.01
N SER A 156 -4.24 13.55 -8.71
CA SER A 156 -4.09 14.58 -7.67
C SER A 156 -2.71 14.57 -7.01
N GLY A 157 -1.97 13.46 -7.05
CA GLY A 157 -0.64 13.42 -6.45
C GLY A 157 -0.07 12.02 -6.23
N THR A 158 0.95 11.99 -5.38
CA THR A 158 1.66 10.78 -4.94
C THR A 158 1.40 10.56 -3.47
N TYR A 159 1.07 9.33 -3.11
CA TYR A 159 0.63 8.97 -1.77
C TYR A 159 1.40 7.80 -1.19
N ALA A 160 1.36 7.71 0.13
CA ALA A 160 1.90 6.60 0.90
C ALA A 160 0.83 5.92 1.77
N CYS A 161 0.98 4.60 1.90
CA CYS A 161 0.30 3.72 2.83
C CYS A 161 1.34 2.73 3.42
N SER A 162 0.85 1.76 4.16
CA SER A 162 1.58 0.58 4.63
C SER A 162 0.96 -0.70 4.07
N GLY A 163 1.68 -1.81 4.23
CA GLY A 163 1.20 -3.14 3.89
C GLY A 163 2.15 -4.20 4.44
N ASP A 164 1.75 -5.46 4.32
CA ASP A 164 2.52 -6.59 4.81
C ASP A 164 2.56 -7.72 3.79
N ALA A 165 3.73 -8.33 3.63
CA ALA A 165 3.88 -9.53 2.81
C ALA A 165 3.31 -10.74 3.56
N VAL A 166 2.30 -11.39 2.99
CA VAL A 166 1.62 -12.53 3.60
C VAL A 166 1.88 -13.82 2.83
N ASN A 167 1.88 -14.94 3.55
CA ASN A 167 2.01 -16.25 2.92
C ASN A 167 0.86 -16.52 1.94
N SER A 168 1.22 -17.03 0.77
CA SER A 168 0.26 -17.35 -0.30
C SER A 168 0.80 -18.45 -1.21
N GLY A 169 -0.07 -19.16 -1.94
CA GLY A 169 0.32 -20.17 -2.91
C GLY A 169 1.20 -19.59 -4.03
N ASN A 170 0.90 -18.39 -4.50
CA ASN A 170 1.70 -17.69 -5.51
C ASN A 170 2.94 -16.97 -4.95
N LYS A 171 3.10 -16.91 -3.62
CA LYS A 171 4.22 -16.29 -2.88
C LYS A 171 4.43 -14.79 -3.16
N SER A 172 3.35 -14.09 -3.51
CA SER A 172 3.45 -12.75 -4.09
C SER A 172 2.42 -11.76 -3.55
N ILE A 173 1.74 -12.02 -2.44
CA ILE A 173 0.67 -11.16 -1.95
C ILE A 173 1.19 -10.16 -0.90
N VAL A 174 0.75 -8.91 -1.05
CA VAL A 174 0.76 -7.89 0.00
C VAL A 174 -0.67 -7.66 0.46
N ALA A 175 -0.94 -7.76 1.76
CA ALA A 175 -2.21 -7.32 2.37
C ALA A 175 -2.12 -5.82 2.71
N THR A 176 -3.20 -5.08 2.44
CA THR A 176 -3.29 -3.62 2.65
C THR A 176 -4.76 -3.17 2.79
N ALA A 177 -5.01 -1.87 2.91
CA ALA A 177 -6.36 -1.31 2.97
C ALA A 177 -6.95 -1.12 1.57
N GLY A 178 -8.29 -1.22 1.47
CA GLY A 178 -9.03 -0.96 0.23
C GLY A 178 -8.80 0.45 -0.30
N HIS A 179 -8.79 1.44 0.59
CA HIS A 179 -8.53 2.82 0.25
C HIS A 179 -7.09 3.08 -0.21
N CYS A 180 -6.15 2.15 -0.01
CA CYS A 180 -4.79 2.26 -0.55
C CYS A 180 -4.68 1.75 -1.99
N VAL A 181 -5.77 1.22 -2.57
CA VAL A 181 -5.80 0.65 -3.93
C VAL A 181 -6.86 1.28 -4.84
N VAL A 182 -7.99 1.72 -4.26
CA VAL A 182 -9.12 2.27 -5.01
C VAL A 182 -9.81 3.40 -4.24
N ASP A 183 -10.19 4.44 -4.97
CA ASP A 183 -11.07 5.50 -4.44
C ASP A 183 -12.51 4.97 -4.34
N ALA A 184 -13.04 4.95 -3.11
CA ALA A 184 -14.37 4.39 -2.82
C ALA A 184 -15.53 5.13 -3.52
N ASN A 185 -15.36 6.42 -3.82
CA ASN A 185 -16.45 7.24 -4.36
C ASN A 185 -16.50 7.18 -5.89
N THR A 186 -15.33 7.15 -6.52
CA THR A 186 -15.17 7.24 -7.98
C THR A 186 -14.87 5.90 -8.63
N GLY A 187 -14.39 4.92 -7.87
CA GLY A 187 -13.84 3.67 -8.39
C GLY A 187 -12.51 3.86 -9.12
N GLU A 188 -11.83 5.01 -8.96
CA GLU A 188 -10.51 5.22 -9.54
C GLU A 188 -9.51 4.26 -8.90
N VAL A 189 -8.95 3.35 -9.72
CA VAL A 189 -7.85 2.48 -9.32
C VAL A 189 -6.55 3.26 -9.36
N TYR A 190 -5.79 3.18 -8.26
CA TYR A 190 -4.53 3.90 -8.16
C TYR A 190 -3.42 3.29 -9.00
N GLN A 191 -2.56 4.18 -9.48
CA GLN A 191 -1.53 3.91 -10.47
C GLN A 191 -0.15 3.92 -9.83
N ASN A 192 0.84 3.44 -10.57
CA ASN A 192 2.23 3.38 -10.13
C ASN A 192 2.40 2.65 -8.79
N TRP A 193 1.55 1.66 -8.49
CA TRP A 193 1.52 1.02 -7.19
C TRP A 193 2.78 0.17 -6.94
N VAL A 194 3.53 0.49 -5.87
CA VAL A 194 4.73 -0.23 -5.44
C VAL A 194 4.73 -0.52 -3.95
N PHE A 195 5.41 -1.60 -3.58
CA PHE A 195 5.65 -2.01 -2.21
C PHE A 195 7.15 -2.07 -1.92
N ILE A 196 7.58 -1.52 -0.79
CA ILE A 196 8.98 -1.53 -0.34
C ILE A 196 9.03 -2.20 1.03
N PRO A 197 9.36 -3.50 1.10
CA PRO A 197 9.50 -4.23 2.35
C PRO A 197 10.72 -3.74 3.14
N GLY A 198 10.56 -3.59 4.46
CA GLY A 198 11.61 -3.10 5.35
C GLY A 198 12.07 -1.68 5.04
N TYR A 199 11.16 -0.82 4.57
CA TYR A 199 11.46 0.58 4.27
C TYR A 199 12.07 1.31 5.49
N ASP A 200 13.09 2.13 5.28
CA ASP A 200 13.71 2.93 6.35
C ASP A 200 14.41 4.17 5.77
N HIS A 201 13.85 5.37 5.93
CA HIS A 201 14.43 6.62 5.43
C HIS A 201 14.84 6.59 3.94
N GLY A 202 13.95 6.05 3.09
CA GLY A 202 14.22 5.85 1.66
C GLY A 202 15.08 4.61 1.33
N ASN A 203 15.65 3.93 2.33
CA ASN A 203 16.32 2.65 2.15
C ASN A 203 15.31 1.59 1.71
N ARG A 204 15.77 0.69 0.82
CA ARG A 204 14.96 -0.36 0.20
C ARG A 204 15.72 -1.68 0.29
N PRO A 205 15.91 -2.24 1.49
CA PRO A 205 16.82 -3.37 1.71
C PRO A 205 16.44 -4.61 0.89
N HIS A 206 15.15 -4.79 0.60
CA HIS A 206 14.61 -5.88 -0.22
C HIS A 206 14.18 -5.42 -1.62
N GLY A 207 14.52 -4.19 -2.00
CA GLY A 207 14.16 -3.58 -3.27
C GLY A 207 12.73 -3.03 -3.32
N THR A 208 12.22 -2.83 -4.53
CA THR A 208 10.88 -2.28 -4.79
C THR A 208 10.10 -3.28 -5.62
N PHE A 209 8.95 -3.73 -5.13
CA PHE A 209 8.04 -4.62 -5.86
C PHE A 209 6.94 -3.79 -6.51
N THR A 210 6.51 -4.18 -7.71
CA THR A 210 5.44 -3.49 -8.46
C THR A 210 4.23 -4.40 -8.54
N ALA A 211 3.02 -3.88 -8.33
CA ALA A 211 1.80 -4.68 -8.46
C ALA A 211 1.60 -5.15 -9.92
N SER A 212 1.32 -6.44 -10.11
CA SER A 212 0.72 -6.97 -11.34
C SER A 212 -0.80 -6.87 -11.31
N SER A 213 -1.40 -6.93 -10.12
CA SER A 213 -2.83 -6.72 -9.93
C SER A 213 -3.16 -6.27 -8.52
N LEU A 214 -4.29 -5.57 -8.39
CA LEU A 214 -4.90 -5.17 -7.12
C LEU A 214 -6.28 -5.82 -7.03
N HIS A 215 -6.65 -6.27 -5.84
CA HIS A 215 -7.91 -6.95 -5.55
C HIS A 215 -8.50 -6.36 -4.28
N TRP A 216 -9.77 -5.98 -4.30
CA TRP A 216 -10.45 -5.33 -3.17
C TRP A 216 -11.86 -5.89 -3.00
N MET A 217 -12.43 -5.72 -1.81
CA MET A 217 -13.84 -6.06 -1.56
C MET A 217 -14.76 -5.19 -2.42
N SER A 218 -15.69 -5.79 -3.16
CA SER A 218 -16.52 -5.06 -4.15
C SER A 218 -17.36 -3.96 -3.52
N GLN A 219 -17.81 -4.17 -2.28
CA GLN A 219 -18.57 -3.21 -1.48
C GLN A 219 -17.81 -1.89 -1.25
N ARG A 220 -16.47 -1.90 -1.29
CA ARG A 220 -15.65 -0.71 -1.10
C ARG A 220 -16.04 0.43 -2.05
N ILE A 221 -16.48 0.11 -3.27
CA ILE A 221 -16.96 1.11 -4.22
C ILE A 221 -18.43 1.40 -3.93
N GLY A 222 -18.71 2.66 -3.60
CA GLY A 222 -20.06 3.14 -3.24
C GLY A 222 -20.39 3.03 -1.76
N ASP A 223 -19.59 2.32 -0.96
CA ASP A 223 -19.67 2.30 0.50
C ASP A 223 -18.29 2.52 1.13
N PRO A 224 -17.98 3.76 1.58
CA PRO A 224 -16.68 4.09 2.16
C PRO A 224 -16.51 3.57 3.59
N ASP A 225 -17.47 2.81 4.13
CA ASP A 225 -17.40 2.24 5.48
C ASP A 225 -16.12 1.39 5.67
N PRO A 226 -15.41 1.54 6.81
CA PRO A 226 -14.18 0.80 7.11
C PRO A 226 -14.36 -0.73 7.13
N THR A 227 -15.58 -1.25 7.27
CA THR A 227 -15.87 -2.70 7.16
C THR A 227 -15.39 -3.28 5.84
N TRP A 228 -15.47 -2.52 4.75
CA TRP A 228 -15.12 -2.96 3.40
C TRP A 228 -13.70 -2.58 2.99
N ASP A 229 -12.88 -2.15 3.94
CA ASP A 229 -11.60 -1.50 3.66
C ASP A 229 -10.39 -2.44 3.79
N ALA A 230 -10.42 -3.53 3.05
CA ALA A 230 -9.30 -4.44 2.86
C ALA A 230 -9.04 -4.71 1.38
N ALA A 231 -7.78 -4.91 1.05
CA ALA A 231 -7.33 -5.25 -0.29
C ALA A 231 -6.05 -6.09 -0.25
N PHE A 232 -5.81 -6.75 -1.39
CA PHE A 232 -4.66 -7.60 -1.60
C PHE A 232 -4.03 -7.25 -2.95
N ALA A 233 -2.71 -7.08 -2.94
CA ALA A 233 -1.94 -6.73 -4.12
C ALA A 233 -1.04 -7.91 -4.51
N THR A 234 -1.20 -8.42 -5.73
CA THR A 234 -0.29 -9.44 -6.28
C THR A 234 0.92 -8.76 -6.89
N MET A 235 2.11 -9.07 -6.37
CA MET A 235 3.37 -8.47 -6.77
C MET A 235 3.99 -9.19 -7.96
N SER A 236 4.59 -8.42 -8.86
CA SER A 236 5.46 -8.96 -9.90
C SER A 236 6.82 -9.35 -9.31
N PRO A 237 7.44 -10.46 -9.74
CA PRO A 237 8.77 -10.84 -9.28
C PRO A 237 9.81 -9.75 -9.52
N LEU A 238 10.65 -9.49 -8.52
CA LEU A 238 11.78 -8.59 -8.62
C LEU A 238 13.02 -9.39 -9.05
N ASN A 239 13.53 -9.12 -10.26
CA ASN A 239 14.67 -9.85 -10.82
C ASN A 239 14.48 -11.38 -10.80
N GLY A 240 13.26 -11.85 -11.04
CA GLY A 240 12.90 -13.27 -11.00
C GLY A 240 12.60 -13.83 -9.61
N THR A 241 12.81 -13.05 -8.54
CA THR A 241 12.51 -13.46 -7.16
C THR A 241 11.11 -13.01 -6.76
N LYS A 242 10.29 -13.94 -6.25
CA LYS A 242 8.95 -13.63 -5.74
C LYS A 242 9.07 -12.93 -4.38
N LEU A 243 8.02 -12.19 -4.00
CA LEU A 243 8.02 -11.39 -2.78
C LEU A 243 8.34 -12.23 -1.54
N VAL A 244 7.56 -13.29 -1.28
CA VAL A 244 7.70 -14.11 -0.07
C VAL A 244 9.00 -14.90 -0.07
N ASP A 245 9.55 -15.24 -1.25
CA ASP A 245 10.89 -15.84 -1.34
C ASP A 245 12.00 -14.84 -0.95
N ALA A 246 11.78 -13.53 -1.12
CA ALA A 246 12.76 -12.48 -0.80
C ALA A 246 12.70 -12.02 0.66
N VAL A 247 11.51 -12.01 1.28
CA VAL A 247 11.30 -11.35 2.58
C VAL A 247 10.60 -12.21 3.63
N GLY A 248 10.21 -13.44 3.27
CA GLY A 248 9.28 -14.23 4.04
C GLY A 248 7.83 -13.73 3.89
N GLY A 249 6.93 -14.30 4.67
CA GLY A 249 5.54 -13.87 4.70
C GLY A 249 4.92 -14.19 6.05
N GLU A 250 4.15 -13.24 6.59
CA GLU A 250 3.38 -13.47 7.80
C GLU A 250 2.29 -14.52 7.56
N GLY A 251 1.80 -15.13 8.64
CA GLY A 251 0.55 -15.89 8.56
C GLY A 251 -0.59 -14.96 8.16
N ILE A 252 -1.62 -15.48 7.50
CA ILE A 252 -2.87 -14.76 7.25
C ILE A 252 -4.03 -15.62 7.72
N GLY A 253 -4.98 -15.00 8.42
CA GLY A 253 -6.14 -15.65 9.01
C GLY A 253 -7.42 -14.95 8.60
N PHE A 254 -8.38 -15.74 8.13
CA PHE A 254 -9.76 -15.32 7.89
C PHE A 254 -10.67 -15.96 8.94
N ASP A 255 -11.77 -15.30 9.26
CA ASP A 255 -12.75 -15.74 10.25
C ASP A 255 -12.14 -16.09 11.63
N GLN A 256 -11.08 -15.37 12.02
CA GLN A 256 -10.40 -15.59 13.29
C GLN A 256 -11.26 -15.07 14.45
N THR A 257 -11.12 -15.70 15.62
CA THR A 257 -11.80 -15.21 16.82
C THR A 257 -11.32 -13.80 17.14
N PRO A 258 -12.20 -12.78 17.18
CA PRO A 258 -11.80 -11.41 17.46
C PRO A 258 -11.68 -11.14 18.97
N GLY A 259 -11.43 -9.88 19.36
CA GLY A 259 -11.33 -9.49 20.76
C GLY A 259 -10.04 -9.99 21.43
N GLN A 260 -9.04 -10.35 20.63
CA GLN A 260 -7.78 -10.90 21.11
C GLN A 260 -6.79 -9.78 21.40
N TYR A 261 -5.67 -10.15 22.00
CA TYR A 261 -4.54 -9.24 22.09
C TYR A 261 -3.74 -9.28 20.79
N VAL A 262 -3.55 -8.11 20.19
CA VAL A 262 -2.97 -7.93 18.86
C VAL A 262 -1.84 -6.91 18.87
N TYR A 263 -1.00 -6.99 17.84
CA TYR A 263 -0.03 -5.96 17.49
C TYR A 263 -0.41 -5.39 16.14
N SER A 264 -0.45 -4.07 16.02
CA SER A 264 -0.54 -3.41 14.72
C SER A 264 0.81 -2.82 14.34
N PHE A 265 1.09 -2.74 13.03
CA PHE A 265 2.33 -2.18 12.51
C PHE A 265 2.05 -1.22 11.36
N GLY A 266 2.82 -0.14 11.23
CA GLY A 266 2.61 0.83 10.15
C GLY A 266 3.68 1.91 10.08
N TYR A 267 3.66 2.69 9.00
CA TYR A 267 4.55 3.82 8.75
C TYR A 267 3.79 5.14 8.92
N GLY A 268 3.45 5.49 10.17
CA GLY A 268 2.76 6.74 10.52
C GLY A 268 3.56 8.00 10.23
N GLY A 269 2.90 9.03 9.72
CA GLY A 269 3.45 10.25 9.13
C GLY A 269 3.79 11.40 10.08
N SER A 270 3.53 11.28 11.39
CA SER A 270 3.85 12.35 12.34
C SER A 270 5.34 12.45 12.68
N ASP A 271 5.80 13.62 13.12
CA ASP A 271 7.18 13.82 13.60
C ASP A 271 7.54 12.83 14.73
N ALA A 272 6.60 12.54 15.64
CA ALA A 272 6.80 11.62 16.76
C ALA A 272 6.97 10.16 16.30
N GLU A 273 6.40 9.81 15.15
CA GLU A 273 6.47 8.49 14.51
C GLU A 273 7.59 8.41 13.46
N GLY A 274 8.37 9.48 13.29
CA GLY A 274 9.47 9.51 12.33
C GLY A 274 9.03 9.83 10.90
N ASN A 275 7.95 10.60 10.71
CA ASN A 275 7.52 11.15 9.42
C ASN A 275 7.28 10.10 8.33
N GLY A 276 6.74 8.93 8.72
CA GLY A 276 6.47 7.83 7.80
C GLY A 276 7.73 7.13 7.31
N GLU A 277 8.90 7.41 7.89
CA GLU A 277 10.19 6.86 7.50
C GLU A 277 10.62 5.65 8.34
N GLN A 278 9.86 5.29 9.37
CA GLN A 278 10.18 4.21 10.31
C GLN A 278 8.96 3.33 10.54
N LEU A 279 9.20 2.03 10.75
CA LEU A 279 8.15 1.11 11.18
C LEU A 279 7.81 1.39 12.64
N ASN A 280 6.55 1.69 12.90
CA ASN A 280 5.97 1.84 14.21
C ASN A 280 5.03 0.68 14.50
N TRP A 281 4.70 0.53 15.78
CA TRP A 281 3.75 -0.46 16.24
C TRP A 281 2.90 0.06 17.38
N CYS A 282 1.72 -0.53 17.48
CA CYS A 282 0.89 -0.51 18.67
C CYS A 282 0.54 -1.93 19.11
N ALA A 283 0.12 -2.11 20.35
CA ALA A 283 -0.47 -3.35 20.83
C ALA A 283 -1.53 -3.10 21.89
N GLY A 284 -2.58 -3.92 21.84
CA GLY A 284 -3.71 -3.82 22.73
C GLY A 284 -4.61 -5.04 22.64
N THR A 285 -5.55 -5.14 23.58
CA THR A 285 -6.68 -6.06 23.45
C THR A 285 -7.74 -5.36 22.62
N GLU A 286 -8.20 -6.02 21.56
CA GLU A 286 -9.19 -5.47 20.66
C GLU A 286 -10.52 -5.23 21.38
N PHE A 287 -11.19 -4.15 21.00
CA PHE A 287 -12.58 -3.89 21.35
C PHE A 287 -13.40 -3.62 20.09
N PHE A 288 -14.70 -3.79 20.25
CA PHE A 288 -15.66 -3.82 19.16
C PHE A 288 -16.42 -2.50 19.03
N GLU A 289 -16.51 -1.98 17.80
CA GLU A 289 -17.40 -0.87 17.45
C GLU A 289 -18.58 -1.36 16.60
N SER A 290 -19.76 -1.25 17.18
CA SER A 290 -21.03 -1.55 16.50
C SER A 290 -21.48 -0.38 15.62
N GLY A 291 -22.40 -0.64 14.68
CA GLY A 291 -23.02 0.41 13.85
C GLY A 291 -22.47 0.50 12.43
N HIS A 292 -21.57 -0.41 12.08
CA HIS A 292 -21.11 -0.64 10.72
C HIS A 292 -21.84 -1.83 10.06
N PRO A 293 -21.86 -1.91 8.72
CA PRO A 293 -22.29 -3.11 8.00
C PRO A 293 -21.57 -4.37 8.48
N GLY A 294 -22.12 -5.55 8.18
CA GLY A 294 -21.45 -6.83 8.50
C GLY A 294 -21.28 -7.15 9.98
N GLY A 295 -21.75 -6.27 10.88
CA GLY A 295 -21.63 -6.47 12.31
C GLY A 295 -20.36 -5.89 12.91
N GLY A 296 -19.83 -4.76 12.39
CA GLY A 296 -18.89 -3.87 13.09
C GLY A 296 -17.40 -4.00 12.71
N ILE A 297 -16.58 -3.15 13.34
CA ILE A 297 -15.11 -3.14 13.21
C ILE A 297 -14.44 -3.35 14.58
N TRP A 298 -13.17 -3.70 14.54
CA TRP A 298 -12.36 -3.97 15.75
C TRP A 298 -11.17 -3.02 15.80
N GLY A 299 -10.72 -2.68 17.00
CA GLY A 299 -9.64 -1.72 17.17
C GLY A 299 -8.97 -1.80 18.53
N ILE A 300 -7.88 -1.05 18.66
CA ILE A 300 -7.10 -0.92 19.90
C ILE A 300 -6.98 0.55 20.31
N ASP A 301 -6.72 0.81 21.58
CA ASP A 301 -6.56 2.17 22.14
C ASP A 301 -5.14 2.67 21.89
N CYS A 302 -4.81 2.78 20.60
CA CYS A 302 -3.57 3.33 20.07
C CYS A 302 -3.85 3.85 18.67
N VAL A 303 -3.25 4.98 18.30
CA VAL A 303 -3.44 5.58 16.97
C VAL A 303 -2.12 5.84 16.32
N GLN A 304 -1.86 5.14 15.23
CA GLN A 304 -0.86 5.58 14.25
C GLN A 304 -1.46 6.64 13.32
N THR A 305 -0.66 7.65 12.98
CA THR A 305 -1.12 8.72 12.09
C THR A 305 -1.15 8.27 10.62
N GLY A 306 -1.58 9.16 9.73
CA GLY A 306 -1.70 8.88 8.29
C GLY A 306 -0.44 8.22 7.71
N GLY A 307 -0.64 7.34 6.74
CA GLY A 307 0.43 6.54 6.13
C GLY A 307 0.60 5.17 6.78
N SER A 308 0.13 5.00 8.02
CA SER A 308 0.02 3.68 8.69
C SER A 308 -1.06 2.79 8.06
N SER A 309 -2.05 3.39 7.40
CA SER A 309 -3.15 2.72 6.73
C SER A 309 -2.70 1.57 5.82
N GLY A 310 -3.36 0.42 5.95
CA GLY A 310 -3.02 -0.83 5.30
C GLY A 310 -1.99 -1.69 6.04
N GLY A 311 -1.34 -1.15 7.07
CA GLY A 311 -0.43 -1.91 7.93
C GLY A 311 -1.14 -3.02 8.71
N PRO A 312 -0.46 -4.13 9.05
CA PRO A 312 -1.13 -5.34 9.52
C PRO A 312 -1.59 -5.22 10.97
N PHE A 313 -2.73 -5.84 11.28
CA PHE A 313 -3.11 -6.26 12.63
C PHE A 313 -2.78 -7.76 12.79
N LEU A 314 -1.88 -8.08 13.72
CA LEU A 314 -1.35 -9.42 13.94
C LEU A 314 -1.83 -10.03 15.26
N GLN A 315 -2.51 -11.16 15.18
CA GLN A 315 -2.74 -12.08 16.30
C GLN A 315 -1.56 -13.04 16.46
N ASN A 316 -1.45 -13.66 17.64
CA ASN A 316 -0.42 -14.65 17.96
C ASN A 316 1.02 -14.18 17.70
N PHE A 317 1.25 -12.87 17.75
CA PHE A 317 2.54 -12.28 17.44
C PHE A 317 3.57 -12.57 18.53
N ASP A 318 4.70 -13.13 18.13
CA ASP A 318 5.86 -13.35 18.98
C ASP A 318 6.91 -12.27 18.72
N THR A 319 7.07 -11.37 19.69
CA THR A 319 8.00 -10.24 19.61
C THR A 319 9.48 -10.64 19.45
N SER A 320 9.84 -11.89 19.74
CA SER A 320 11.22 -12.37 19.60
C SER A 320 11.55 -12.87 18.19
N THR A 321 10.57 -13.47 17.52
CA THR A 321 10.70 -13.98 16.15
C THR A 321 10.15 -13.01 15.11
N GLY A 322 9.29 -12.09 15.53
CA GLY A 322 8.53 -11.18 14.69
C GLY A 322 7.47 -11.88 13.86
N ILE A 323 7.05 -13.10 14.22
CA ILE A 323 6.06 -13.90 13.47
C ILE A 323 4.68 -13.69 14.09
N GLY A 324 3.66 -13.49 13.27
CA GLY A 324 2.25 -13.42 13.66
C GLY A 324 1.30 -13.95 12.58
N THR A 325 0.01 -13.74 12.83
CA THR A 325 -1.07 -14.02 11.87
C THR A 325 -1.85 -12.75 11.62
N GLN A 326 -1.81 -12.23 10.40
CA GLN A 326 -2.57 -11.07 10.00
C GLN A 326 -4.05 -11.40 9.88
N ILE A 327 -4.87 -10.64 10.61
CA ILE A 327 -6.32 -10.81 10.73
C ILE A 327 -7.11 -9.55 10.36
N GLY A 328 -6.39 -8.51 9.96
CA GLY A 328 -6.91 -7.18 9.64
C GLY A 328 -5.80 -6.27 9.13
N ASN A 329 -6.19 -5.07 8.72
CA ASN A 329 -5.28 -3.98 8.39
C ASN A 329 -5.77 -2.68 9.03
N ILE A 330 -4.85 -1.77 9.36
CA ILE A 330 -5.22 -0.41 9.78
C ILE A 330 -6.06 0.20 8.65
N SER A 331 -7.30 0.60 8.96
CA SER A 331 -8.26 1.15 8.00
C SER A 331 -8.56 2.60 8.31
N VAL A 332 -8.88 2.91 9.56
CA VAL A 332 -9.22 4.26 10.00
C VAL A 332 -8.73 4.51 11.42
N SER A 333 -8.24 5.71 11.68
CA SER A 333 -7.91 6.20 13.02
C SER A 333 -8.93 7.25 13.45
N SER A 334 -9.55 7.08 14.62
CA SER A 334 -10.58 7.97 15.16
C SER A 334 -10.44 8.11 16.68
N GLY A 335 -10.32 9.34 17.16
CA GLY A 335 -10.06 9.62 18.57
C GLY A 335 -8.71 9.08 19.01
N SER A 336 -8.72 8.17 19.98
CA SER A 336 -7.52 7.46 20.48
C SER A 336 -7.38 6.05 19.92
N ASN A 337 -8.21 5.67 18.95
CA ASN A 337 -8.30 4.30 18.46
C ASN A 337 -7.96 4.19 16.98
N GLU A 338 -7.20 3.17 16.61
CA GLU A 338 -7.08 2.71 15.23
C GLU A 338 -7.88 1.42 15.05
N TRP A 339 -8.54 1.31 13.90
CA TRP A 339 -9.52 0.29 13.61
C TRP A 339 -9.15 -0.50 12.37
N HIS A 340 -9.56 -1.75 12.33
CA HIS A 340 -9.45 -2.62 11.17
C HIS A 340 -10.78 -3.30 10.83
N PRO A 341 -11.04 -3.60 9.54
CA PRO A 341 -12.10 -4.50 9.15
C PRO A 341 -11.84 -5.89 9.72
N TYR A 342 -12.92 -6.62 9.95
CA TYR A 342 -12.85 -8.06 10.17
C TYR A 342 -12.54 -8.77 8.85
N TYR A 343 -11.50 -9.60 8.81
CA TYR A 343 -11.20 -10.45 7.66
C TYR A 343 -12.16 -11.64 7.59
N GLY A 344 -13.39 -11.38 7.14
CA GLY A 344 -14.41 -12.40 6.87
C GLY A 344 -14.37 -12.94 5.44
N SER A 345 -15.50 -13.47 4.97
CA SER A 345 -15.65 -14.07 3.64
C SER A 345 -15.24 -13.15 2.49
N GLU A 346 -15.58 -11.87 2.56
CA GLU A 346 -15.34 -10.89 1.51
C GLU A 346 -13.84 -10.60 1.34
N ALA A 347 -13.12 -10.44 2.45
CA ALA A 347 -11.67 -10.32 2.44
C ALA A 347 -11.01 -11.62 1.95
N HIS A 348 -11.55 -12.77 2.36
CA HIS A 348 -11.03 -14.08 1.92
C HIS A 348 -11.20 -14.29 0.40
N ASP A 349 -12.33 -13.89 -0.17
CA ASP A 349 -12.57 -13.93 -1.62
C ASP A 349 -11.58 -13.04 -2.38
N ALA A 350 -11.32 -11.82 -1.87
CA ALA A 350 -10.32 -10.92 -2.45
C ALA A 350 -8.90 -11.49 -2.36
N TYR A 351 -8.54 -12.12 -1.24
CA TYR A 351 -7.25 -12.82 -1.08
C TYR A 351 -7.13 -14.01 -2.04
N ASN A 352 -8.17 -14.84 -2.17
CA ASN A 352 -8.15 -16.00 -3.07
C ASN A 352 -8.02 -15.57 -4.54
N ALA A 353 -8.66 -14.47 -4.93
CA ALA A 353 -8.46 -13.88 -6.25
C ALA A 353 -7.03 -13.36 -6.46
N ALA A 354 -6.41 -12.79 -5.42
CA ALA A 354 -5.02 -12.37 -5.44
C ALA A 354 -4.02 -13.52 -5.49
N ASP A 355 -4.32 -14.65 -4.85
CA ASP A 355 -3.49 -15.85 -4.85
C ASP A 355 -3.56 -16.63 -6.17
N ALA A 356 -4.72 -16.61 -6.84
CA ALA A 356 -4.91 -17.23 -8.13
C ALA A 356 -4.35 -16.43 -9.32
N ALA A 357 -3.85 -15.20 -9.09
CA ALA A 357 -3.37 -14.28 -10.13
C ALA A 357 -1.93 -14.55 -10.58
#